data_AF-A0A7D9HIW7-F1
#
_entry.id   AF-A0A7D9HIW7-F1
#
_cell.length_a   1.000
_cell.length_b   1.000
_cell.length_c   1.000
_cell.angle_alpha   90.00
_cell.angle_beta   90.00
_cell.angle_gamma   90.00
#
_symmetry.space_group_name_H-M   'P 1'
#
loop_
_entity.id
_entity.type
_entity.pdbx_description
1 polymer ?
#
loop_
_entity_poly.entity_id
_entity_poly.type
_entity_poly.pdbx_seq_one_letter_code
_entity_poly.pdbx_strand_id
1 'polypeptide(L)'
;MESRVFILAVLAIFGQFLHLMGDGTCGNYRIDIKKNIHAKKRLLNHGILNVTIAHPFQCLTKCSEHCLCESFSICASGKRCELSQSTKEESTTDYVDDTGCTYYDMERELPSQQSEGPTTVPCGTPAKNEYCCRYSNPCLNDGECVGFCPDSGKRFECHCSSGYYGDRCQNKPMTCQDYWNDPKPANGAYDLYDQTGVLYKAFCDFHSEEGLAWTLVLSRSRVTVLPPLLQDFPARNLASPENGVIWNEYSLARSAMGHVSALSTHWRLTCEYNTRGVDYVDYARGKIAETDLMNYDSTLFRQSDRCRLVEYVNIRGKSCSHCTMALNQKGLILHLTRSLEEVYGCDLNLDEFKNDCSSGDEYYFGGLHPRSSLCCTGNHRCAATADSTGQIWFGGSRS
;
A
#
# COMPACT_ATOMS: atom_id res chain seq x y z
N MET A 1 7.59 39.72 -20.18
CA MET A 1 7.09 39.85 -21.56
C MET A 1 6.19 38.64 -21.80
N GLU A 2 4.92 38.76 -21.43
CA GLU A 2 3.94 37.68 -21.52
C GLU A 2 3.60 37.44 -23.00
N SER A 3 4.04 36.32 -23.57
CA SER A 3 3.56 35.90 -24.87
C SER A 3 2.14 35.38 -24.72
N ARG A 4 1.16 36.25 -24.95
CA ARG A 4 -0.24 35.86 -25.12
C ARG A 4 -0.37 35.12 -26.45
N VAL A 5 -0.32 33.80 -26.42
CA VAL A 5 -0.74 32.96 -27.54
C VAL A 5 -2.27 33.11 -27.66
N PHE A 6 -2.74 33.77 -28.72
CA PHE A 6 -4.15 33.79 -29.06
C PHE A 6 -4.53 32.42 -29.63
N ILE A 7 -5.21 31.60 -28.83
CA ILE A 7 -5.79 30.34 -29.30
C ILE A 7 -7.06 30.66 -30.10
N LEU A 8 -7.02 30.43 -31.41
CA LEU A 8 -8.19 30.45 -32.28
C LEU A 8 -9.00 29.17 -32.03
N ALA A 9 -9.93 29.20 -31.07
CA ALA A 9 -10.95 28.17 -30.95
C ALA A 9 -12.04 28.44 -32.01
N VAL A 10 -12.12 27.61 -33.06
CA VAL A 10 -13.18 27.72 -34.07
C VAL A 10 -14.37 26.91 -33.61
N LEU A 11 -15.41 27.63 -33.14
CA LEU A 11 -16.72 27.05 -32.86
C LEU A 11 -17.51 26.94 -34.16
N ALA A 12 -17.73 25.73 -34.62
CA ALA A 12 -18.62 25.44 -35.74
C ALA A 12 -19.78 24.55 -35.28
N ILE A 13 -21.02 24.99 -35.52
CA ILE A 13 -22.21 24.16 -35.35
C ILE A 13 -22.50 23.51 -36.70
N PHE A 14 -22.17 22.22 -36.84
CA PHE A 14 -22.55 21.41 -38.00
C PHE A 14 -23.57 20.36 -37.54
N GLY A 15 -24.86 20.58 -37.84
CA GLY A 15 -25.91 19.62 -37.49
C GLY A 15 -26.16 19.49 -35.97
N GLN A 16 -26.11 18.26 -35.43
CA GLN A 16 -26.41 17.92 -34.02
C GLN A 16 -25.18 17.99 -33.08
N PHE A 17 -24.05 18.53 -33.55
CA PHE A 17 -22.77 18.44 -32.85
C PHE A 17 -22.17 19.81 -32.56
N LEU A 18 -21.55 19.93 -31.38
CA LEU A 18 -20.69 21.06 -30.99
C LEU A 18 -19.23 20.60 -31.05
N HIS A 19 -18.41 21.24 -31.89
CA HIS A 19 -16.97 20.96 -31.97
C HIS A 19 -16.15 22.02 -31.26
N LEU A 20 -15.16 21.59 -30.47
CA LEU A 20 -14.08 22.43 -29.99
C LEU A 20 -12.79 22.01 -30.69
N MET A 21 -12.37 22.81 -31.67
CA MET A 21 -11.10 22.67 -32.38
C MET A 21 -10.19 23.83 -31.95
N GLY A 22 -9.04 23.53 -31.34
CA GLY A 22 -8.11 24.55 -30.87
C GLY A 22 -6.66 24.09 -30.89
N ASP A 23 -5.77 24.99 -31.31
CA ASP A 23 -4.33 24.88 -31.04
C ASP A 23 -4.10 25.12 -29.54
N GLY A 24 -4.17 24.04 -28.75
CA GLY A 24 -3.99 24.14 -27.30
C GLY A 24 -4.73 23.13 -26.44
N THR A 25 -5.54 22.25 -27.03
CA THR A 25 -6.33 21.23 -26.31
C THR A 25 -5.74 19.83 -26.53
N CYS A 26 -5.86 18.95 -25.53
CA CYS A 26 -5.56 17.51 -25.68
C CYS A 26 -6.68 16.84 -26.48
N GLY A 27 -6.61 17.02 -27.81
CA GLY A 27 -7.56 16.49 -28.77
C GLY A 27 -8.66 17.47 -29.18
N ASN A 28 -9.43 17.05 -30.19
CA ASN A 28 -10.68 17.71 -30.58
C ASN A 28 -11.81 17.13 -29.72
N TYR A 29 -12.66 18.00 -29.19
CA TYR A 29 -13.82 17.58 -28.39
C TYR A 29 -15.08 17.74 -29.22
N ARG A 30 -15.97 16.73 -29.13
CA ARG A 30 -17.27 16.76 -29.77
C ARG A 30 -18.34 16.43 -28.74
N ILE A 31 -19.27 17.35 -28.56
CA ILE A 31 -20.47 17.12 -27.78
C ILE A 31 -21.60 16.81 -28.75
N ASP A 32 -22.09 15.58 -28.75
CA ASP A 32 -23.38 15.23 -29.32
C ASP A 32 -24.48 15.72 -28.40
N ILE A 33 -25.30 16.64 -28.90
CA ILE A 33 -26.34 17.32 -28.13
C ILE A 33 -27.37 16.34 -27.56
N LYS A 34 -27.58 15.18 -28.20
CA LYS A 34 -28.55 14.17 -27.76
C LYS A 34 -27.94 13.12 -26.84
N LYS A 35 -26.67 12.79 -27.04
CA LYS A 35 -26.01 11.71 -26.28
C LYS A 35 -25.30 12.24 -25.04
N ASN A 36 -24.61 13.38 -25.15
CA ASN A 36 -23.68 13.85 -24.13
C ASN A 36 -24.28 14.91 -23.20
N ILE A 37 -25.50 15.39 -23.45
CA ILE A 37 -26.16 16.42 -22.64
C ILE A 37 -27.34 15.82 -21.89
N HIS A 38 -27.27 15.88 -20.57
CA HIS A 38 -28.28 15.30 -19.67
C HIS A 38 -28.94 16.42 -18.88
N ALA A 39 -30.10 16.85 -19.34
CA ALA A 39 -30.88 17.90 -18.69
C ALA A 39 -31.42 17.43 -17.33
N LYS A 40 -31.52 18.36 -16.37
CA LYS A 40 -32.01 18.13 -15.01
C LYS A 40 -31.17 17.10 -14.23
N LYS A 41 -29.89 17.03 -14.55
CA LYS A 41 -28.94 16.10 -13.96
C LYS A 41 -27.71 16.85 -13.48
N ARG A 42 -27.07 16.32 -12.45
CA ARG A 42 -25.84 16.84 -11.85
C ARG A 42 -25.06 15.71 -11.19
N LEU A 43 -23.74 15.84 -11.21
CA LEU A 43 -22.83 14.96 -10.46
C LEU A 43 -22.35 15.68 -9.19
N LEU A 44 -22.61 15.11 -8.02
CA LEU A 44 -22.23 15.68 -6.72
C LEU A 44 -20.90 15.12 -6.23
N ASN A 45 -20.30 15.74 -5.21
CA ASN A 45 -19.10 15.24 -4.47
C ASN A 45 -17.80 15.06 -5.28
N HIS A 46 -17.82 15.25 -6.59
CA HIS A 46 -16.68 15.08 -7.49
C HIS A 46 -16.15 16.41 -8.08
N GLY A 47 -16.59 17.54 -7.54
CA GLY A 47 -16.25 18.88 -8.04
C GLY A 47 -14.79 19.27 -7.81
N ILE A 48 -14.10 19.67 -8.87
CA ILE A 48 -12.70 20.14 -8.85
C ILE A 48 -12.64 21.67 -8.80
N LEU A 49 -13.48 22.33 -9.61
CA LEU A 49 -13.46 23.78 -9.79
C LEU A 49 -14.86 24.30 -10.11
N ASN A 50 -15.23 25.41 -9.46
CA ASN A 50 -16.44 26.16 -9.76
C ASN A 50 -16.05 27.49 -10.41
N VAL A 51 -16.61 27.78 -11.58
CA VAL A 51 -16.30 28.98 -12.36
C VAL A 51 -17.57 29.67 -12.81
N THR A 52 -17.60 31.00 -12.70
CA THR A 52 -18.65 31.81 -13.34
C THR A 52 -18.33 31.91 -14.81
N ILE A 53 -19.32 31.61 -15.66
CA ILE A 53 -19.20 31.63 -17.12
C ILE A 53 -20.21 32.60 -17.73
N ALA A 54 -19.82 33.25 -18.82
CA ALA A 54 -20.72 34.07 -19.63
C ALA A 54 -21.49 33.23 -20.67
N HIS A 55 -20.87 32.15 -21.14
CA HIS A 55 -21.43 31.26 -22.15
C HIS A 55 -21.11 29.79 -21.85
N PRO A 56 -22.03 28.85 -22.14
CA PRO A 56 -21.84 27.42 -21.86
C PRO A 56 -20.55 26.80 -22.40
N PHE A 57 -20.10 27.24 -23.59
CA PHE A 57 -18.88 26.73 -24.20
C PHE A 57 -17.62 27.00 -23.37
N GLN A 58 -17.61 28.04 -22.54
CA GLN A 58 -16.47 28.34 -21.68
C GLN A 58 -16.24 27.21 -20.67
N CYS A 59 -17.29 26.50 -20.28
CA CYS A 59 -17.17 25.35 -19.38
C CYS A 59 -16.44 24.19 -20.06
N LEU A 60 -16.79 23.91 -21.33
CA LEU A 60 -16.10 22.91 -22.15
C LEU A 60 -14.61 23.27 -22.32
N THR A 61 -14.29 24.53 -22.62
CA THR A 61 -12.90 24.99 -22.72
C THR A 61 -12.16 24.79 -21.38
N LYS A 62 -12.76 25.22 -20.27
CA LYS A 62 -12.16 25.08 -18.93
C LYS A 62 -11.94 23.62 -18.54
N CYS A 63 -12.88 22.74 -18.86
CA CYS A 63 -12.72 21.30 -18.63
C CYS A 63 -11.59 20.73 -19.49
N SER A 64 -11.53 21.10 -20.78
CA SER A 64 -10.47 20.64 -21.68
C SER A 64 -9.06 21.08 -21.23
N GLU A 65 -8.94 22.23 -20.57
CA GLU A 65 -7.68 22.74 -20.01
C GLU A 65 -7.31 22.08 -18.67
N HIS A 66 -8.28 21.57 -17.91
CA HIS A 66 -8.04 21.05 -16.56
C HIS A 66 -7.83 19.53 -16.58
N CYS A 67 -6.62 19.04 -16.28
CA CYS A 67 -6.23 17.66 -16.54
C CYS A 67 -7.07 16.60 -15.81
N LEU A 68 -7.53 16.93 -14.59
CA LEU A 68 -8.44 16.09 -13.81
C LEU A 68 -9.90 16.08 -14.32
N CYS A 69 -10.29 16.97 -15.24
CA CYS A 69 -11.69 17.10 -15.62
C CYS A 69 -12.12 15.98 -16.60
N GLU A 70 -13.12 15.21 -16.18
CA GLU A 70 -13.72 14.11 -16.93
C GLU A 70 -15.18 14.38 -17.29
N SER A 71 -15.86 15.25 -16.56
CA SER A 71 -17.20 15.74 -16.89
C SER A 71 -17.44 17.12 -16.29
N PHE A 72 -18.53 17.78 -16.67
CA PHE A 72 -18.90 19.06 -16.06
C PHE A 72 -20.41 19.25 -15.99
N SER A 73 -20.85 20.08 -15.05
CA SER A 73 -22.24 20.50 -14.91
C SER A 73 -22.36 22.01 -15.11
N ILE A 74 -23.40 22.45 -15.82
CA ILE A 74 -23.75 23.86 -15.93
C ILE A 74 -25.03 24.11 -15.15
N CYS A 75 -24.95 25.03 -14.20
CA CYS A 75 -25.99 25.32 -13.22
C CYS A 75 -26.32 26.82 -13.17
N ALA A 76 -27.27 27.20 -12.31
CA ALA A 76 -27.71 28.59 -12.12
C ALA A 76 -28.08 29.28 -13.44
N SER A 77 -28.97 28.64 -14.19
CA SER A 77 -29.48 29.16 -15.47
C SER A 77 -28.37 29.48 -16.48
N GLY A 78 -27.34 28.63 -16.54
CA GLY A 78 -26.26 28.76 -17.53
C GLY A 78 -25.06 29.60 -17.07
N LYS A 79 -25.02 30.06 -15.81
CA LYS A 79 -24.00 31.01 -15.33
C LYS A 79 -22.87 30.38 -14.52
N ARG A 80 -23.04 29.16 -14.03
CA ARG A 80 -22.04 28.47 -13.21
C ARG A 80 -21.61 27.17 -13.88
N CYS A 81 -20.30 27.03 -14.08
CA CYS A 81 -19.64 25.82 -14.52
C CYS A 81 -19.05 25.10 -13.31
N GLU A 82 -19.34 23.81 -13.17
CA GLU A 82 -18.79 22.93 -12.14
C GLU A 82 -18.03 21.80 -12.85
N LEU A 83 -16.70 21.80 -12.76
CA LEU A 83 -15.86 20.76 -13.35
C LEU A 83 -15.77 19.56 -12.40
N SER A 84 -15.77 18.34 -12.93
CA SER A 84 -15.76 17.11 -12.14
C SER A 84 -14.67 16.13 -12.57
N GLN A 85 -14.07 15.44 -11.59
CA GLN A 85 -13.02 14.43 -11.80
C GLN A 85 -13.54 12.99 -11.96
N SER A 86 -14.82 12.86 -12.31
CA SER A 86 -15.51 11.58 -12.40
C SER A 86 -16.60 11.67 -13.46
N THR A 87 -17.10 10.52 -13.87
CA THR A 87 -18.20 10.36 -14.82
C THR A 87 -19.48 9.85 -14.12
N LYS A 88 -20.62 9.90 -14.81
CA LYS A 88 -21.88 9.32 -14.29
C LYS A 88 -21.82 7.79 -14.20
N GLU A 89 -21.00 7.15 -15.03
CA GLU A 89 -20.75 5.71 -15.03
C GLU A 89 -19.92 5.28 -13.82
N GLU A 90 -18.89 6.05 -13.46
CA GLU A 90 -18.01 5.76 -12.33
C GLU A 90 -18.63 6.11 -10.97
N SER A 91 -19.59 7.05 -10.96
CA SER A 91 -20.17 7.60 -9.72
C SER A 91 -21.69 7.63 -9.77
N THR A 92 -22.29 6.48 -10.04
CA THR A 92 -23.74 6.33 -10.24
C THR A 92 -24.57 6.80 -9.05
N THR A 93 -24.06 6.69 -7.82
CA THR A 93 -24.76 7.13 -6.60
C THR A 93 -24.78 8.64 -6.42
N ASP A 94 -23.80 9.35 -6.97
CA ASP A 94 -23.69 10.81 -6.90
C ASP A 94 -24.32 11.51 -8.12
N TYR A 95 -24.77 10.73 -9.10
CA TYR A 95 -25.45 11.21 -10.29
C TYR A 95 -26.96 11.37 -10.04
N VAL A 96 -27.37 12.60 -9.74
CA VAL A 96 -28.70 12.89 -9.19
C VAL A 96 -29.55 13.75 -10.12
N ASP A 97 -30.86 13.73 -9.89
CA ASP A 97 -31.79 14.70 -10.47
C ASP A 97 -31.61 16.08 -9.82
N ASP A 98 -31.33 17.09 -10.62
CA ASP A 98 -31.23 18.50 -10.22
C ASP A 98 -31.79 19.38 -11.34
N THR A 99 -32.99 19.92 -11.15
CA THR A 99 -33.69 20.72 -12.16
C THR A 99 -32.99 22.05 -12.46
N GLY A 100 -32.07 22.50 -11.61
CA GLY A 100 -31.29 23.72 -11.79
C GLY A 100 -30.00 23.54 -12.60
N CYS A 101 -29.71 22.31 -13.02
CA CYS A 101 -28.44 21.94 -13.64
C CYS A 101 -28.61 21.08 -14.90
N THR A 102 -27.57 21.08 -15.73
CA THR A 102 -27.43 20.20 -16.89
C THR A 102 -26.04 19.58 -16.83
N TYR A 103 -25.97 18.26 -16.92
CA TYR A 103 -24.74 17.49 -16.90
C TYR A 103 -24.24 17.22 -18.32
N TYR A 104 -22.92 17.26 -18.51
CA TYR A 104 -22.27 17.08 -19.80
C TYR A 104 -21.17 16.01 -19.71
N ASP A 105 -21.27 15.00 -20.57
CA ASP A 105 -20.21 14.03 -20.80
C ASP A 105 -19.08 14.67 -21.64
N MET A 106 -17.84 14.33 -21.35
CA MET A 106 -16.69 14.67 -22.19
C MET A 106 -16.35 13.50 -23.11
N GLU A 107 -16.68 13.62 -24.40
CA GLU A 107 -16.30 12.64 -25.43
C GLU A 107 -15.31 13.29 -26.42
N ARG A 108 -14.21 12.60 -26.73
CA ARG A 108 -13.17 13.11 -27.65
C ARG A 108 -13.32 12.50 -29.04
N GLU A 109 -13.00 13.30 -30.07
CA GLU A 109 -12.96 12.79 -31.44
C GLU A 109 -11.66 12.07 -31.72
N LEU A 110 -11.80 10.81 -32.15
CA LEU A 110 -10.75 10.04 -32.77
C LEU A 110 -10.27 10.72 -34.06
N PRO A 111 -8.94 10.74 -34.34
CA PRO A 111 -8.48 10.71 -35.72
C PRO A 111 -9.02 9.42 -36.34
N SER A 112 -9.78 9.51 -37.43
CA SER A 112 -10.30 8.36 -38.15
C SER A 112 -9.20 7.32 -38.39
N GLN A 113 -9.38 6.09 -37.90
CA GLN A 113 -8.47 4.99 -38.11
C GLN A 113 -8.29 4.73 -39.61
N GLN A 114 -7.08 4.98 -40.11
CA GLN A 114 -6.51 4.26 -41.24
C GLN A 114 -5.18 3.65 -40.77
N SER A 115 -5.24 2.48 -40.12
CA SER A 115 -4.28 1.37 -40.26
C SER A 115 -4.51 0.34 -39.15
N GLU A 116 -4.67 -0.91 -39.57
CA GLU A 116 -4.72 -2.09 -38.71
C GLU A 116 -3.31 -2.36 -38.17
N GLY A 117 -3.11 -2.19 -36.86
CA GLY A 117 -1.87 -2.50 -36.14
C GLY A 117 -2.07 -2.30 -34.63
N PRO A 118 -1.37 -3.07 -33.76
CA PRO A 118 -1.64 -3.02 -32.33
C PRO A 118 -1.09 -1.75 -31.69
N THR A 119 -2.00 -1.04 -31.00
CA THR A 119 -1.81 -0.08 -29.89
C THR A 119 -1.19 1.30 -30.15
N THR A 120 -1.93 2.32 -29.69
CA THR A 120 -1.57 3.73 -29.48
C THR A 120 -1.35 4.59 -30.73
N VAL A 121 -2.44 5.18 -31.24
CA VAL A 121 -2.33 6.37 -32.11
C VAL A 121 -1.97 7.55 -31.20
N PRO A 122 -0.78 8.17 -31.33
CA PRO A 122 -0.48 9.38 -30.58
C PRO A 122 -1.38 10.49 -31.10
N CYS A 123 -2.04 11.24 -30.22
CA CYS A 123 -2.57 12.54 -30.61
C CYS A 123 -1.44 13.34 -31.27
N GLY A 124 -1.68 13.81 -32.49
CA GLY A 124 -0.61 14.19 -33.43
C GLY A 124 0.49 15.07 -32.83
N THR A 125 1.74 14.76 -33.20
CA THR A 125 3.01 15.39 -32.78
C THR A 125 3.34 15.33 -31.27
N PRO A 126 4.61 15.14 -30.87
CA PRO A 126 5.05 15.11 -29.47
C PRO A 126 4.57 16.30 -28.62
N ALA A 127 4.37 17.46 -29.25
CA ALA A 127 3.90 18.68 -28.59
C ALA A 127 2.46 18.62 -28.07
N LYS A 128 1.59 17.71 -28.57
CA LYS A 128 0.18 17.64 -28.14
C LYS A 128 -0.07 16.72 -26.93
N ASN A 129 0.77 15.70 -26.72
CA ASN A 129 0.64 14.79 -25.59
C ASN A 129 0.96 15.47 -24.23
N GLU A 130 1.75 16.53 -24.24
CA GLU A 130 2.20 17.25 -23.04
C GLU A 130 1.18 18.28 -22.50
N TYR A 131 0.10 18.57 -23.24
CA TYR A 131 -0.78 19.70 -22.89
C TYR A 131 -1.47 19.54 -21.54
N CYS A 132 -1.88 18.32 -21.17
CA CYS A 132 -2.55 18.08 -19.89
C CYS A 132 -1.67 18.48 -18.70
N CYS A 133 -0.44 17.95 -18.68
CA CYS A 133 0.55 18.17 -17.64
C CYS A 133 1.15 19.59 -17.67
N ARG A 134 1.08 20.29 -18.82
CA ARG A 134 1.59 21.66 -18.99
C ARG A 134 0.72 22.72 -18.30
N TYR A 135 -0.60 22.57 -18.35
CA TYR A 135 -1.55 23.57 -17.82
C TYR A 135 -2.02 23.27 -16.40
N SER A 136 -1.99 22.00 -16.00
CA SER A 136 -2.24 21.58 -14.62
C SER A 136 -1.42 20.34 -14.33
N ASN A 137 -0.64 20.34 -13.25
CA ASN A 137 0.01 19.13 -12.78
C ASN A 137 -0.91 18.41 -11.77
N PRO A 138 -1.55 17.28 -12.15
CA PRO A 138 -2.38 16.50 -11.24
C PRO A 138 -1.55 15.69 -10.23
N CYS A 139 -0.27 15.41 -10.51
CA CYS A 139 0.57 14.57 -9.66
C CYS A 139 1.02 15.34 -8.41
N LEU A 140 0.98 14.66 -7.27
CA LEU A 140 1.39 15.18 -5.97
C LEU A 140 2.79 14.64 -5.61
N ASN A 141 3.38 15.18 -4.54
CA ASN A 141 4.62 14.69 -3.94
C ASN A 141 5.76 14.46 -4.96
N ASP A 142 5.98 15.46 -5.82
CA ASP A 142 7.01 15.44 -6.86
C ASP A 142 6.88 14.25 -7.84
N GLY A 143 5.64 13.77 -8.06
CA GLY A 143 5.35 12.82 -9.13
C GLY A 143 5.50 13.47 -10.51
N GLU A 144 6.13 12.74 -11.44
CA GLU A 144 6.23 13.14 -12.83
C GLU A 144 4.91 12.89 -13.55
N CYS A 145 4.35 13.95 -14.15
CA CYS A 145 3.13 13.86 -14.93
C CYS A 145 3.46 13.54 -16.38
N VAL A 146 2.96 12.40 -16.86
CA VAL A 146 3.05 11.99 -18.25
C VAL A 146 1.67 12.12 -18.89
N GLY A 147 1.52 13.08 -19.79
CA GLY A 147 0.26 13.33 -20.47
C GLY A 147 0.04 12.34 -21.63
N PHE A 148 -1.19 11.84 -21.75
CA PHE A 148 -1.62 11.06 -22.90
C PHE A 148 -3.09 11.35 -23.21
N CYS A 149 -3.53 11.11 -24.44
CA CYS A 149 -4.86 11.48 -24.89
C CYS A 149 -5.63 10.22 -25.36
N PRO A 150 -6.30 9.47 -24.46
CA PRO A 150 -7.14 8.34 -24.83
C PRO A 150 -8.51 8.80 -25.35
N ASP A 151 -9.36 7.88 -25.78
CA ASP A 151 -10.68 8.19 -26.36
C ASP A 151 -11.66 8.75 -25.30
N SER A 152 -11.55 8.26 -24.06
CA SER A 152 -12.33 8.67 -22.90
C SER A 152 -11.53 8.47 -21.61
N GLY A 153 -11.90 9.15 -20.52
CA GLY A 153 -11.25 9.00 -19.22
C GLY A 153 -9.99 9.84 -19.01
N LYS A 154 -9.19 9.45 -17.99
CA LYS A 154 -7.96 10.13 -17.55
C LYS A 154 -7.00 10.43 -18.70
N ARG A 155 -6.31 11.58 -18.58
CA ARG A 155 -5.46 12.16 -19.63
C ARG A 155 -3.99 12.28 -19.21
N PHE A 156 -3.66 11.59 -18.14
CA PHE A 156 -2.35 11.63 -17.52
C PHE A 156 -2.13 10.34 -16.75
N GLU A 157 -0.86 10.00 -16.61
CA GLU A 157 -0.35 9.03 -15.66
C GLU A 157 0.68 9.73 -14.78
N CYS A 158 0.73 9.37 -13.51
CA CYS A 158 1.72 9.90 -12.57
C CYS A 158 2.77 8.83 -12.30
N HIS A 159 4.01 9.11 -12.67
CA HIS A 159 5.15 8.32 -12.21
C HIS A 159 5.60 8.87 -10.86
N CYS A 160 5.27 8.15 -9.80
CA CYS A 160 5.53 8.61 -8.44
C CYS A 160 7.01 8.57 -8.10
N SER A 161 7.47 9.64 -7.43
CA SER A 161 8.74 9.63 -6.73
C SER A 161 8.77 8.51 -5.69
N SER A 162 9.96 8.00 -5.39
CA SER A 162 10.16 6.94 -4.39
C SER A 162 9.50 7.32 -3.07
N GLY A 163 8.72 6.40 -2.48
CA GLY A 163 7.98 6.67 -1.24
C GLY A 163 6.58 7.23 -1.42
N TYR A 164 6.03 7.24 -2.64
CA TYR A 164 4.64 7.65 -2.89
C TYR A 164 3.95 6.70 -3.88
N TYR A 165 2.63 6.59 -3.74
CA TYR A 165 1.81 5.75 -4.64
C TYR A 165 0.38 6.30 -4.81
N GLY A 166 -0.40 5.61 -5.65
CA GLY A 166 -1.75 6.00 -6.06
C GLY A 166 -1.75 6.81 -7.36
N ASP A 167 -2.92 6.95 -7.98
CA ASP A 167 -3.10 7.58 -9.30
C ASP A 167 -2.52 8.98 -9.43
N ARG A 168 -2.35 9.68 -8.30
CA ARG A 168 -1.80 11.03 -8.23
C ARG A 168 -0.63 11.13 -7.27
N CYS A 169 -0.02 10.00 -6.88
CA CYS A 169 1.06 9.95 -5.90
C CYS A 169 0.67 10.55 -4.53
N GLN A 170 -0.61 10.51 -4.19
CA GLN A 170 -1.16 11.13 -2.99
C GLN A 170 -0.93 10.32 -1.71
N ASN A 171 -0.70 9.01 -1.87
CA ASN A 171 -0.55 8.10 -0.74
C ASN A 171 0.92 7.93 -0.37
N LYS A 172 1.15 7.72 0.92
CA LYS A 172 2.44 7.40 1.51
C LYS A 172 2.41 5.93 1.95
N PRO A 173 3.43 5.11 1.61
CA PRO A 173 3.51 3.74 2.04
C PRO A 173 3.75 3.68 3.54
N MET A 174 2.85 3.03 4.25
CA MET A 174 2.90 2.81 5.70
C MET A 174 3.39 1.39 6.02
N THR A 175 3.24 0.46 5.07
CA THR A 175 3.75 -0.90 5.15
C THR A 175 4.37 -1.34 3.83
N CYS A 176 5.07 -2.48 3.85
CA CYS A 176 5.56 -3.09 2.61
C CYS A 176 4.43 -3.52 1.67
N GLN A 177 3.20 -3.73 2.16
CA GLN A 177 2.08 -4.09 1.30
C GLN A 177 1.72 -2.97 0.31
N ASP A 178 1.95 -1.71 0.68
CA ASP A 178 1.69 -0.54 -0.16
C ASP A 178 2.58 -0.48 -1.40
N TYR A 179 3.76 -1.11 -1.35
CA TYR A 179 4.67 -1.22 -2.49
C TYR A 179 4.33 -2.38 -3.43
N TRP A 180 3.36 -3.21 -3.07
CA TRP A 180 3.00 -4.36 -3.89
C TRP A 180 2.42 -3.91 -5.24
N ASN A 181 3.21 -4.11 -6.30
CA ASN A 181 2.80 -3.96 -7.69
C ASN A 181 3.08 -5.24 -8.50
N ASP A 182 2.68 -5.24 -9.77
CA ASP A 182 3.02 -6.30 -10.74
C ASP A 182 3.88 -5.68 -11.87
N PRO A 183 5.14 -6.11 -12.05
CA PRO A 183 5.85 -7.16 -11.30
C PRO A 183 6.15 -6.76 -9.84
N LYS A 184 6.26 -7.77 -8.96
CA LYS A 184 6.61 -7.54 -7.55
C LYS A 184 7.98 -6.85 -7.43
N PRO A 185 8.13 -5.88 -6.51
CA PRO A 185 9.43 -5.30 -6.20
C PRO A 185 10.39 -6.31 -5.59
N ALA A 186 11.70 -6.06 -5.71
CA ALA A 186 12.72 -6.89 -5.07
C ALA A 186 12.69 -6.76 -3.53
N ASN A 187 13.10 -7.82 -2.83
CA ASN A 187 13.30 -7.75 -1.38
C ASN A 187 14.40 -6.73 -1.02
N GLY A 188 14.23 -5.97 0.07
CA GLY A 188 15.19 -4.94 0.46
C GLY A 188 14.64 -3.91 1.45
N ALA A 189 15.41 -2.88 1.77
CA ALA A 189 14.96 -1.76 2.60
C ALA A 189 14.15 -0.73 1.78
N TYR A 190 12.94 -0.42 2.24
CA TYR A 190 12.05 0.57 1.64
C TYR A 190 11.74 1.70 2.63
N ASP A 191 11.37 2.85 2.08
CA ASP A 191 10.94 4.03 2.83
C ASP A 191 9.47 3.87 3.22
N LEU A 192 9.18 3.94 4.52
CA LEU A 192 7.84 3.89 5.09
C LEU A 192 7.56 5.13 5.94
N TYR A 193 6.28 5.47 6.08
CA TYR A 193 5.81 6.56 6.90
C TYR A 193 5.03 6.03 8.09
N ASP A 194 5.22 6.64 9.26
CA ASP A 194 4.35 6.37 10.39
C ASP A 194 3.07 7.21 10.32
N GLN A 195 2.14 6.97 11.25
CA GLN A 195 0.88 7.70 11.38
C GLN A 195 1.04 9.23 11.58
N THR A 196 2.22 9.71 11.95
CA THR A 196 2.53 11.14 12.09
C THR A 196 3.21 11.73 10.85
N GLY A 197 3.47 10.90 9.84
CA GLY A 197 4.15 11.26 8.61
C GLY A 197 5.67 11.30 8.71
N VAL A 198 6.25 10.72 9.78
CA VAL A 198 7.71 10.60 9.94
C VAL A 198 8.20 9.44 9.09
N LEU A 199 9.25 9.70 8.30
CA LEU A 199 9.90 8.74 7.42
C LEU A 199 10.83 7.82 8.20
N TYR A 200 10.78 6.52 7.92
CA TYR A 200 11.71 5.52 8.44
C TYR A 200 11.91 4.39 7.42
N LYS A 201 13.03 3.66 7.53
CA LYS A 201 13.30 2.50 6.67
C LYS A 201 12.87 1.19 7.34
N ALA A 202 12.28 0.29 6.56
CA ALA A 202 12.01 -1.09 6.96
C ALA A 202 12.35 -2.09 5.85
N PHE A 203 12.71 -3.32 6.24
CA PHE A 203 12.97 -4.38 5.27
C PHE A 203 11.65 -5.01 4.80
N CYS A 204 11.50 -5.14 3.49
CA CYS A 204 10.36 -5.75 2.82
C CYS A 204 10.72 -7.08 2.18
N ASP A 205 9.83 -8.06 2.37
CA ASP A 205 9.87 -9.34 1.68
C ASP A 205 8.57 -9.55 0.89
N PHE A 206 8.69 -9.62 -0.44
CA PHE A 206 7.61 -9.74 -1.40
C PHE A 206 7.52 -11.15 -2.02
N HIS A 207 8.55 -11.97 -1.85
CA HIS A 207 8.75 -13.18 -2.66
C HIS A 207 8.68 -14.48 -1.87
N SER A 208 8.90 -14.47 -0.55
CA SER A 208 8.94 -15.73 0.21
C SER A 208 7.60 -16.44 0.25
N GLU A 209 6.48 -15.70 0.18
CA GLU A 209 5.14 -16.27 0.31
C GLU A 209 4.20 -15.63 -0.71
N GLU A 210 3.49 -16.47 -1.47
CA GLU A 210 2.56 -16.01 -2.49
C GLU A 210 1.40 -15.24 -1.84
N GLY A 211 0.95 -14.16 -2.48
CA GLY A 211 -0.15 -13.33 -1.96
C GLY A 211 0.18 -12.47 -0.72
N LEU A 212 1.38 -12.57 -0.11
CA LEU A 212 1.77 -11.82 1.08
C LEU A 212 3.05 -10.99 0.93
N ALA A 213 3.00 -9.73 1.40
CA ALA A 213 4.16 -8.86 1.52
C ALA A 213 4.39 -8.56 3.00
N TRP A 214 5.64 -8.69 3.42
CA TRP A 214 6.02 -8.69 4.82
C TRP A 214 6.90 -7.50 5.16
N THR A 215 6.56 -6.82 6.25
CA THR A 215 7.34 -5.74 6.84
C THR A 215 8.09 -6.29 8.05
N LEU A 216 9.42 -6.19 8.05
CA LEU A 216 10.24 -6.55 9.21
C LEU A 216 10.05 -5.49 10.30
N VAL A 217 9.63 -5.92 11.48
CA VAL A 217 9.46 -5.02 12.64
C VAL A 217 10.54 -5.19 13.69
N LEU A 218 11.11 -6.39 13.80
CA LEU A 218 12.15 -6.71 14.79
C LEU A 218 13.05 -7.82 14.27
N SER A 219 14.37 -7.63 14.34
CA SER A 219 15.40 -8.67 14.15
C SER A 219 16.50 -8.50 15.19
N ARG A 220 16.89 -9.59 15.86
CA ARG A 220 17.90 -9.54 16.91
C ARG A 220 18.75 -10.79 16.92
N SER A 221 19.99 -10.65 17.39
CA SER A 221 20.82 -11.78 17.77
C SER A 221 20.25 -12.49 18.99
N ARG A 222 20.53 -13.80 19.12
CA ARG A 222 20.10 -14.62 20.26
C ARG A 222 20.52 -14.03 21.60
N VAL A 223 21.72 -13.45 21.69
CA VAL A 223 22.29 -12.93 22.95
C VAL A 223 21.67 -11.60 23.40
N THR A 224 20.84 -10.98 22.58
CA THR A 224 20.16 -9.73 22.94
C THR A 224 18.98 -10.01 23.88
N VAL A 225 19.03 -9.43 25.09
CA VAL A 225 17.89 -9.44 26.03
C VAL A 225 16.92 -8.33 25.63
N LEU A 226 15.66 -8.68 25.36
CA LEU A 226 14.62 -7.74 24.95
C LEU A 226 13.40 -7.81 25.88
N PRO A 227 12.75 -6.66 26.15
CA PRO A 227 11.51 -6.64 26.92
C PRO A 227 10.35 -7.26 26.13
N PRO A 228 9.18 -7.49 26.75
CA PRO A 228 7.92 -7.79 26.05
C PRO A 228 7.55 -6.71 25.02
N LEU A 229 7.02 -7.05 23.84
CA LEU A 229 6.47 -6.12 22.81
C LEU A 229 5.43 -5.12 23.35
N LEU A 230 4.85 -5.44 24.51
CA LEU A 230 3.90 -4.58 25.22
C LEU A 230 4.56 -3.30 25.76
N GLN A 231 5.86 -3.32 26.03
CA GLN A 231 6.64 -2.20 26.56
C GLN A 231 7.18 -1.30 25.46
N ASP A 232 7.74 -0.15 25.84
CA ASP A 232 8.39 0.74 24.90
C ASP A 232 9.64 0.11 24.28
N PHE A 233 9.74 0.24 22.96
CA PHE A 233 10.92 -0.15 22.17
C PHE A 233 11.50 1.07 21.49
N PRO A 234 12.77 1.40 21.74
CA PRO A 234 13.46 2.41 20.93
C PRO A 234 13.69 1.87 19.52
N ALA A 235 13.59 2.76 18.52
CA ALA A 235 13.96 2.44 17.15
C ALA A 235 15.47 2.21 17.04
N ARG A 236 15.86 1.10 16.43
CA ARG A 236 17.21 0.75 15.98
C ARG A 236 17.17 0.32 14.51
N ASN A 237 16.49 1.10 13.69
CA ASN A 237 16.21 0.85 12.29
C ASN A 237 17.36 1.36 11.38
N LEU A 238 18.60 1.00 11.74
CA LEU A 238 19.78 1.41 10.99
C LEU A 238 19.85 0.65 9.66
N ALA A 239 20.01 1.39 8.57
CA ALA A 239 20.26 0.82 7.25
C ALA A 239 21.72 0.36 7.15
N SER A 240 21.91 -0.83 6.62
CA SER A 240 23.22 -1.30 6.15
C SER A 240 23.57 -0.60 4.84
N PRO A 241 24.86 -0.36 4.53
CA PRO A 241 25.30 0.20 3.24
C PRO A 241 24.79 -0.54 2.00
N GLU A 242 24.41 -1.82 2.12
CA GLU A 242 23.93 -2.67 1.03
C GLU A 242 22.40 -2.65 0.86
N ASN A 243 21.72 -1.55 1.24
CA ASN A 243 20.25 -1.45 1.25
C ASN A 243 19.55 -2.53 2.11
N GLY A 244 20.26 -3.05 3.11
CA GLY A 244 19.75 -4.01 4.09
C GLY A 244 19.46 -3.37 5.44
N VAL A 245 19.13 -4.19 6.43
CA VAL A 245 19.04 -3.82 7.85
C VAL A 245 20.19 -4.43 8.64
N ILE A 246 20.52 -3.88 9.80
CA ILE A 246 21.44 -4.54 10.74
C ILE A 246 20.70 -5.67 11.46
N TRP A 247 20.75 -6.88 10.90
CA TRP A 247 19.96 -8.04 11.36
C TRP A 247 20.13 -8.40 12.85
N ASN A 248 21.29 -8.10 13.45
CA ASN A 248 21.57 -8.46 14.84
C ASN A 248 20.93 -7.51 15.86
N GLU A 249 20.49 -6.33 15.45
CA GLU A 249 19.96 -5.31 16.37
C GLU A 249 18.96 -4.34 15.71
N TYR A 250 18.16 -4.84 14.77
CA TYR A 250 17.13 -4.05 14.10
C TYR A 250 15.82 -4.03 14.87
N SER A 251 15.27 -2.85 15.13
CA SER A 251 13.91 -2.68 15.67
C SER A 251 13.25 -1.41 15.16
N LEU A 252 11.96 -1.48 14.83
CA LEU A 252 11.12 -0.29 14.74
C LEU A 252 10.75 0.22 16.14
N ALA A 253 10.34 1.49 16.25
CA ALA A 253 9.72 1.96 17.49
C ALA A 253 8.40 1.22 17.75
N ARG A 254 8.03 1.02 19.02
CA ARG A 254 6.79 0.31 19.39
C ARG A 254 5.54 0.89 18.69
N SER A 255 5.47 2.22 18.54
CA SER A 255 4.40 2.91 17.83
C SER A 255 4.33 2.50 16.35
N ALA A 256 5.46 2.48 15.66
CA ALA A 256 5.55 2.02 14.27
C ALA A 256 5.22 0.53 14.13
N MET A 257 5.73 -0.33 15.02
CA MET A 257 5.34 -1.75 15.03
C MET A 257 3.83 -1.94 15.19
N GLY A 258 3.21 -1.19 16.11
CA GLY A 258 1.77 -1.22 16.35
C GLY A 258 0.97 -0.76 15.13
N HIS A 259 1.43 0.29 14.45
CA HIS A 259 0.80 0.81 13.24
C HIS A 259 0.88 -0.21 12.08
N VAL A 260 2.05 -0.79 11.84
CA VAL A 260 2.22 -1.84 10.83
C VAL A 260 1.35 -3.06 11.15
N SER A 261 1.26 -3.47 12.42
CA SER A 261 0.37 -4.55 12.87
C SER A 261 -1.10 -4.24 12.54
N ALA A 262 -1.56 -3.02 12.85
CA ALA A 262 -2.95 -2.62 12.62
C ALA A 262 -3.36 -2.60 11.13
N LEU A 263 -2.41 -2.43 10.22
CA LEU A 263 -2.61 -2.46 8.77
C LEU A 263 -2.33 -3.84 8.14
N SER A 264 -1.89 -4.81 8.94
CA SER A 264 -1.54 -6.16 8.50
C SER A 264 -2.66 -7.15 8.80
N THR A 265 -2.61 -8.32 8.17
CA THR A 265 -3.55 -9.43 8.42
C THR A 265 -2.86 -10.62 9.11
N HIS A 266 -1.55 -10.75 8.94
CA HIS A 266 -0.75 -11.86 9.43
C HIS A 266 0.48 -11.37 10.19
N TRP A 267 0.97 -12.23 11.07
CA TRP A 267 2.30 -12.14 11.64
C TRP A 267 3.06 -13.42 11.32
N ARG A 268 4.40 -13.32 11.26
CA ARG A 268 5.27 -14.50 11.23
C ARG A 268 6.52 -14.32 12.08
N LEU A 269 7.04 -15.44 12.52
CA LEU A 269 8.29 -15.59 13.24
C LEU A 269 9.24 -16.41 12.37
N THR A 270 10.46 -15.94 12.19
CA THR A 270 11.48 -16.62 11.39
C THR A 270 12.80 -16.69 12.15
N CYS A 271 13.64 -17.66 11.78
CA CYS A 271 15.00 -17.78 12.25
C CYS A 271 15.98 -17.71 11.08
N GLU A 272 17.02 -16.87 11.20
CA GLU A 272 18.08 -16.71 10.20
C GLU A 272 17.56 -16.36 8.78
N TYR A 273 16.48 -15.56 8.69
CA TYR A 273 15.94 -15.13 7.39
C TYR A 273 17.01 -14.50 6.48
N ASN A 274 17.95 -13.76 7.07
CA ASN A 274 19.01 -13.06 6.34
C ASN A 274 19.98 -13.97 5.59
N THR A 275 20.10 -15.24 5.98
CA THR A 275 20.98 -16.21 5.32
C THR A 275 20.21 -17.33 4.62
N ARG A 276 18.95 -17.59 5.03
CA ARG A 276 18.17 -18.75 4.56
C ARG A 276 16.87 -18.40 3.85
N GLY A 277 16.39 -17.17 3.98
CA GLY A 277 15.03 -16.81 3.58
C GLY A 277 13.97 -17.57 4.39
N VAL A 278 12.88 -17.96 3.74
CA VAL A 278 11.83 -18.78 4.34
C VAL A 278 11.81 -20.16 3.67
N ASP A 279 12.10 -21.20 4.45
CA ASP A 279 11.98 -22.60 4.08
C ASP A 279 11.05 -23.39 5.03
N TYR A 280 10.30 -22.66 5.86
CA TYR A 280 9.33 -23.18 6.84
C TYR A 280 9.89 -24.08 7.95
N VAL A 281 11.21 -24.10 8.16
CA VAL A 281 11.86 -24.72 9.33
C VAL A 281 12.17 -23.65 10.36
N ASP A 282 11.85 -23.91 11.64
CA ASP A 282 11.93 -22.92 12.72
C ASP A 282 11.22 -21.64 12.30
N TYR A 283 9.92 -21.80 12.06
CA TYR A 283 9.02 -20.81 11.48
C TYR A 283 7.65 -20.92 12.13
N ALA A 284 6.98 -19.79 12.35
CA ALA A 284 5.58 -19.77 12.75
C ALA A 284 4.82 -18.66 12.04
N ARG A 285 3.56 -18.89 11.66
CA ARG A 285 2.67 -17.89 11.07
C ARG A 285 1.28 -17.98 11.67
N GLY A 286 0.69 -16.83 11.96
CA GLY A 286 -0.67 -16.72 12.46
C GLY A 286 -1.36 -15.47 11.95
N LYS A 287 -2.66 -15.38 12.22
CA LYS A 287 -3.48 -14.23 11.86
C LYS A 287 -3.52 -13.23 13.00
N ILE A 288 -3.47 -11.94 12.68
CA ILE A 288 -3.62 -10.87 13.66
C ILE A 288 -5.00 -10.90 14.31
N ALA A 289 -6.04 -11.27 13.55
CA ALA A 289 -7.40 -11.44 14.06
C ALA A 289 -7.53 -12.50 15.17
N GLU A 290 -6.67 -13.52 15.16
CA GLU A 290 -6.62 -14.57 16.19
C GLU A 290 -5.69 -14.19 17.34
N THR A 291 -4.58 -13.54 17.04
CA THR A 291 -3.60 -13.12 18.04
C THR A 291 -2.83 -11.89 17.56
N ASP A 292 -3.16 -10.75 18.13
CA ASP A 292 -2.39 -9.52 17.94
C ASP A 292 -1.17 -9.50 18.88
N LEU A 293 0.01 -9.76 18.34
CA LEU A 293 1.27 -9.82 19.10
C LEU A 293 1.61 -8.51 19.83
N MET A 294 1.14 -7.36 19.33
CA MET A 294 1.41 -6.03 19.91
C MET A 294 0.54 -5.72 21.13
N ASN A 295 -0.55 -6.45 21.30
CA ASN A 295 -1.50 -6.32 22.42
C ASN A 295 -1.63 -7.62 23.23
N TYR A 296 -0.86 -8.65 22.88
CA TYR A 296 -0.89 -9.95 23.55
C TYR A 296 -0.15 -9.90 24.90
N ASP A 297 -0.93 -9.84 25.99
CA ASP A 297 -0.45 -9.99 27.36
C ASP A 297 -0.73 -11.37 27.94
N SER A 298 0.27 -12.23 27.86
CA SER A 298 0.27 -13.58 28.46
C SER A 298 -0.05 -13.60 29.97
N THR A 299 0.11 -12.49 30.71
CA THR A 299 -0.17 -12.44 32.16
C THR A 299 -1.66 -12.40 32.50
N LEU A 300 -2.51 -12.01 31.54
CA LEU A 300 -3.96 -11.89 31.72
C LEU A 300 -4.69 -13.23 31.59
N PHE A 301 -4.01 -14.27 31.13
CA PHE A 301 -4.60 -15.57 30.82
C PHE A 301 -4.29 -16.62 31.89
N ARG A 302 -5.31 -17.45 32.21
CA ARG A 302 -5.12 -18.70 32.96
C ARG A 302 -4.23 -19.65 32.15
N GLN A 303 -3.65 -20.67 32.79
CA GLN A 303 -2.69 -21.56 32.13
C GLN A 303 -3.25 -22.21 30.86
N SER A 304 -4.53 -22.65 30.86
CA SER A 304 -5.20 -23.21 29.68
C SER A 304 -5.42 -22.22 28.53
N ASP A 305 -5.42 -20.92 28.82
CA ASP A 305 -5.87 -19.90 27.86
C ASP A 305 -4.69 -19.22 27.17
N ARG A 306 -3.50 -19.83 27.19
CA ARG A 306 -2.25 -19.31 26.58
C ARG A 306 -1.89 -19.98 25.25
N CYS A 307 -2.67 -20.96 24.84
CA CYS A 307 -2.60 -21.58 23.52
C CYS A 307 -3.16 -20.62 22.47
N ARG A 308 -2.38 -20.34 21.41
CA ARG A 308 -2.74 -19.39 20.36
C ARG A 308 -2.84 -20.11 19.02
N LEU A 309 -3.93 -19.88 18.32
CA LEU A 309 -4.18 -20.48 17.02
C LEU A 309 -3.17 -19.95 16.00
N VAL A 310 -2.51 -20.86 15.30
CA VAL A 310 -1.56 -20.58 14.24
C VAL A 310 -1.96 -21.32 12.97
N GLU A 311 -1.64 -20.71 11.83
CA GLU A 311 -1.86 -21.35 10.54
C GLU A 311 -0.84 -22.47 10.31
N TYR A 312 0.42 -22.21 10.70
CA TYR A 312 1.52 -23.15 10.62
C TYR A 312 2.59 -22.81 11.65
N VAL A 313 3.16 -23.84 12.28
CA VAL A 313 4.35 -23.73 13.12
C VAL A 313 5.25 -24.92 12.87
N ASN A 314 6.56 -24.70 12.89
CA ASN A 314 7.59 -25.73 12.85
C ASN A 314 8.70 -25.38 13.83
N ILE A 315 9.00 -26.31 14.73
CA ILE A 315 10.15 -26.23 15.65
C ILE A 315 11.00 -27.48 15.42
N ARG A 316 12.25 -27.32 15.00
CA ARG A 316 13.23 -28.42 14.80
C ARG A 316 12.69 -29.54 13.90
N GLY A 317 11.89 -29.19 12.89
CA GLY A 317 11.28 -30.13 11.95
C GLY A 317 9.95 -30.75 12.41
N LYS A 318 9.53 -30.54 13.67
CA LYS A 318 8.19 -30.91 14.13
C LYS A 318 7.22 -29.79 13.77
N SER A 319 6.30 -30.08 12.85
CA SER A 319 5.35 -29.10 12.37
C SER A 319 3.91 -29.43 12.75
N CYS A 320 3.10 -28.38 12.81
CA CYS A 320 1.67 -28.46 13.00
C CYS A 320 0.98 -27.34 12.20
N SER A 321 -0.25 -27.55 11.75
CA SER A 321 -1.01 -26.58 10.95
C SER A 321 -2.43 -26.46 11.48
N HIS A 322 -3.00 -25.25 11.43
CA HIS A 322 -4.33 -24.95 11.97
C HIS A 322 -4.52 -25.47 13.40
N CYS A 323 -3.55 -25.19 14.25
CA CYS A 323 -3.49 -25.74 15.58
C CYS A 323 -2.98 -24.69 16.56
N THR A 324 -2.99 -25.02 17.84
CA THR A 324 -2.56 -24.10 18.87
C THR A 324 -1.11 -24.33 19.31
N MET A 325 -0.40 -23.24 19.58
CA MET A 325 0.93 -23.26 20.20
C MET A 325 0.97 -22.33 21.42
N ALA A 326 1.80 -22.66 22.40
CA ALA A 326 2.05 -21.83 23.55
C ALA A 326 2.81 -20.56 23.15
N LEU A 327 2.26 -19.40 23.49
CA LEU A 327 2.92 -18.12 23.28
C LEU A 327 3.09 -17.42 24.62
N ASN A 328 4.28 -16.88 24.90
CA ASN A 328 4.53 -16.17 26.15
C ASN A 328 5.29 -14.87 25.90
N GLN A 329 4.92 -13.84 26.66
CA GLN A 329 5.46 -12.49 26.56
C GLN A 329 5.51 -11.84 27.96
N LYS A 330 5.95 -12.63 28.95
CA LYS A 330 6.08 -12.19 30.34
C LYS A 330 7.54 -12.02 30.71
N GLY A 331 7.96 -10.80 31.03
CA GLY A 331 9.32 -10.47 31.46
C GLY A 331 10.38 -10.54 30.35
N LEU A 332 10.05 -11.13 29.19
CA LEU A 332 10.86 -11.19 27.99
C LEU A 332 10.00 -10.94 26.75
N ILE A 333 10.68 -10.64 25.65
CA ILE A 333 10.13 -10.68 24.30
C ILE A 333 9.39 -12.00 24.04
N LEU A 334 8.45 -11.95 23.10
CA LEU A 334 7.71 -13.10 22.57
C LEU A 334 8.60 -14.34 22.41
N HIS A 335 8.21 -15.45 23.04
CA HIS A 335 8.91 -16.72 22.98
C HIS A 335 7.97 -17.90 23.22
N LEU A 336 8.46 -19.09 22.88
CA LEU A 336 7.87 -20.40 23.16
C LEU A 336 8.96 -21.27 23.79
N THR A 337 8.58 -22.15 24.72
CA THR A 337 9.49 -23.20 25.22
C THR A 337 8.76 -24.53 25.27
N ARG A 338 9.53 -25.63 25.27
CA ARG A 338 8.97 -26.98 25.43
C ARG A 338 8.12 -27.11 26.71
N SER A 339 8.60 -26.58 27.84
CA SER A 339 7.84 -26.70 29.10
C SER A 339 6.57 -25.86 29.10
N LEU A 340 6.50 -24.76 28.33
CA LEU A 340 5.23 -24.02 28.18
C LEU A 340 4.18 -24.82 27.42
N GLU A 341 4.58 -25.53 26.37
CA GLU A 341 3.68 -26.45 25.64
C GLU A 341 3.17 -27.55 26.56
N GLU A 342 4.06 -28.19 27.33
CA GLU A 342 3.73 -29.26 28.28
C GLU A 342 2.75 -28.77 29.38
N VAL A 343 2.97 -27.56 29.91
CA VAL A 343 2.14 -27.00 30.99
C VAL A 343 0.77 -26.54 30.49
N TYR A 344 0.69 -25.99 29.28
CA TYR A 344 -0.58 -25.45 28.75
C TYR A 344 -1.39 -26.48 27.97
N GLY A 345 -0.74 -27.53 27.47
CA GLY A 345 -1.40 -28.61 26.73
C GLY A 345 -1.94 -28.14 25.38
N CYS A 346 -1.19 -27.32 24.66
CA CYS A 346 -1.59 -26.90 23.31
C CYS A 346 -1.38 -28.04 22.30
N ASP A 347 -1.89 -27.88 21.09
CA ASP A 347 -1.86 -28.94 20.05
C ASP A 347 -0.44 -29.24 19.56
N LEU A 348 0.47 -28.26 19.58
CA LEU A 348 1.87 -28.44 19.22
C LEU A 348 2.58 -29.34 20.24
N ASN A 349 2.74 -30.62 19.90
CA ASN A 349 3.44 -31.58 20.75
C ASN A 349 4.97 -31.54 20.52
N LEU A 350 5.71 -31.17 21.57
CA LEU A 350 7.18 -31.15 21.63
C LEU A 350 7.75 -32.17 22.65
N ASP A 351 6.96 -33.15 23.10
CA ASP A 351 7.33 -34.10 24.18
C ASP A 351 8.53 -34.97 23.82
N GLU A 352 8.73 -35.22 22.53
CA GLU A 352 9.86 -35.99 21.99
C GLU A 352 11.20 -35.24 22.14
N PHE A 353 11.17 -33.92 22.34
CA PHE A 353 12.38 -33.13 22.50
C PHE A 353 12.90 -33.26 23.93
N LYS A 354 14.12 -33.80 24.04
CA LYS A 354 14.84 -33.80 25.32
C LYS A 354 15.23 -32.38 25.67
N ASN A 355 15.20 -32.06 26.97
CA ASN A 355 15.79 -30.82 27.44
C ASN A 355 17.32 -30.93 27.33
N ASP A 356 17.84 -30.43 26.20
CA ASP A 356 19.28 -30.40 25.90
C ASP A 356 20.00 -29.28 26.67
N CYS A 357 19.26 -28.45 27.44
CA CYS A 357 19.81 -27.38 28.27
C CYS A 357 20.26 -27.92 29.64
N SER A 358 21.48 -27.57 30.05
CA SER A 358 22.00 -27.89 31.39
C SER A 358 21.27 -27.17 32.53
N SER A 359 20.54 -26.09 32.23
CA SER A 359 19.60 -25.42 33.14
C SER A 359 18.54 -24.63 32.36
N GLY A 360 17.28 -24.75 32.75
CA GLY A 360 16.16 -24.04 32.10
C GLY A 360 15.69 -24.73 30.81
N ASP A 361 15.05 -23.95 29.93
CA ASP A 361 14.54 -24.40 28.62
C ASP A 361 15.23 -23.67 27.47
N GLU A 362 15.14 -24.27 26.27
CA GLU A 362 15.44 -23.61 25.00
C GLU A 362 14.30 -22.63 24.66
N TYR A 363 14.65 -21.38 24.32
CA TYR A 363 13.70 -20.33 23.97
C TYR A 363 13.56 -20.23 22.45
N TYR A 364 12.45 -20.73 21.92
CA TYR A 364 12.12 -20.67 20.50
C TYR A 364 11.57 -19.28 20.15
N PHE A 365 12.05 -18.72 19.02
CA PHE A 365 11.77 -17.38 18.50
C PHE A 365 12.09 -16.18 19.44
N GLY A 366 12.49 -16.46 20.69
CA GLY A 366 12.80 -15.47 21.72
C GLY A 366 14.25 -14.97 21.73
N GLY A 367 14.51 -13.95 22.54
CA GLY A 367 15.85 -13.52 22.91
C GLY A 367 16.36 -14.21 24.19
N LEU A 368 17.61 -13.95 24.56
CA LEU A 368 18.26 -14.54 25.74
C LEU A 368 17.47 -14.27 27.04
N HIS A 369 17.15 -15.30 27.83
CA HIS A 369 16.79 -15.10 29.23
C HIS A 369 18.08 -14.96 30.06
N PRO A 370 18.20 -13.99 31.00
CA PRO A 370 19.40 -13.81 31.82
C PRO A 370 19.85 -15.05 32.60
N ARG A 371 18.90 -15.95 32.92
CA ARG A 371 19.15 -17.24 33.59
C ARG A 371 19.38 -18.43 32.64
N SER A 372 19.18 -18.26 31.33
CA SER A 372 19.32 -19.33 30.32
C SER A 372 20.44 -19.05 29.32
N SER A 373 21.40 -18.18 29.68
CA SER A 373 22.50 -17.72 28.82
C SER A 373 23.34 -18.85 28.21
N LEU A 374 23.21 -20.07 28.76
CA LEU A 374 23.98 -21.26 28.43
C LEU A 374 23.26 -22.25 27.49
N CYS A 375 21.96 -22.09 27.18
CA CYS A 375 21.31 -23.04 26.28
C CYS A 375 21.49 -22.67 24.81
N CYS A 376 22.43 -23.37 24.16
CA CYS A 376 22.66 -23.35 22.71
C CYS A 376 22.74 -24.81 22.23
N THR A 377 21.63 -25.36 21.77
CA THR A 377 21.58 -26.79 21.38
C THR A 377 22.07 -27.01 19.94
N GLY A 378 22.16 -25.93 19.15
CA GLY A 378 22.44 -26.01 17.71
C GLY A 378 21.24 -26.47 16.86
N ASN A 379 20.17 -26.98 17.49
CA ASN A 379 19.09 -27.65 16.79
C ASN A 379 17.99 -26.71 16.31
N HIS A 380 17.67 -25.67 17.08
CA HIS A 380 16.76 -24.60 16.65
C HIS A 380 17.56 -23.41 16.15
N ARG A 381 17.29 -22.95 14.92
CA ARG A 381 18.10 -21.95 14.20
C ARG A 381 18.24 -20.63 14.94
N CYS A 382 17.19 -20.09 15.57
CA CYS A 382 17.31 -18.85 16.35
C CYS A 382 18.19 -19.03 17.62
N ALA A 383 18.42 -20.27 18.04
CA ALA A 383 19.18 -20.61 19.25
C ALA A 383 20.52 -21.31 18.95
N ALA A 384 20.92 -21.41 17.68
CA ALA A 384 22.05 -22.24 17.26
C ALA A 384 23.40 -21.65 17.67
N THR A 385 23.58 -20.33 17.50
CA THR A 385 24.81 -19.61 17.85
C THR A 385 24.52 -18.30 18.59
N ALA A 386 25.55 -17.59 19.03
CA ALA A 386 25.39 -16.25 19.61
C ALA A 386 24.83 -15.24 18.59
N ASP A 387 25.24 -15.37 17.33
CA ASP A 387 24.88 -14.47 16.23
C ASP A 387 23.61 -14.90 15.49
N SER A 388 23.08 -16.09 15.78
CA SER A 388 21.81 -16.55 15.21
C SER A 388 20.70 -15.54 15.49
N THR A 389 19.91 -15.26 14.47
CA THR A 389 18.91 -14.19 14.52
C THR A 389 17.49 -14.72 14.56
N GLY A 390 16.64 -14.05 15.32
CA GLY A 390 15.19 -14.26 15.31
C GLY A 390 14.45 -13.00 14.88
N GLN A 391 13.44 -13.16 14.02
CA GLN A 391 12.69 -12.03 13.46
C GLN A 391 11.19 -12.10 13.78
N ILE A 392 10.57 -10.93 13.87
CA ILE A 392 9.11 -10.75 13.86
C ILE A 392 8.75 -9.90 12.65
N TRP A 393 7.71 -10.32 11.94
CA TRP A 393 7.20 -9.66 10.75
C TRP A 393 5.70 -9.49 10.85
N PHE A 394 5.19 -8.42 10.24
CA PHE A 394 3.76 -8.22 9.99
C PHE A 394 3.52 -8.10 8.49
N GLY A 395 2.48 -8.78 8.01
CA GLY A 395 2.25 -9.00 6.60
C GLY A 395 0.79 -8.99 6.21
N GLY A 396 0.53 -8.80 4.92
CA GLY A 396 -0.81 -8.88 4.38
C GLY A 396 -0.83 -8.93 2.86
N SER A 397 -2.03 -9.18 2.34
CA SER A 397 -2.32 -9.02 0.92
C SER A 397 -2.42 -7.54 0.58
N ARG A 398 -2.36 -7.24 -0.72
CA ARG A 398 -2.68 -5.91 -1.25
C ARG A 398 -4.05 -5.45 -0.74
N SER A 399 -4.11 -4.22 -0.22
CA SER A 399 -5.34 -3.52 0.18
C SER A 399 -6.13 -3.03 -1.01
#